data_AF-A0A6G2IEI3-F1
#
_entry.id   AF-A0A6G2IEI3-F1
#
_cell.length_a   1.000
_cell.length_b   1.000
_cell.length_c   1.000
_cell.angle_alpha   90.00
_cell.angle_beta   90.00
_cell.angle_gamma   90.00
#
_symmetry.space_group_name_H-M   'P 1'
#
loop_
_entity.id
_entity.type
_entity.pdbx_description
1 polymer ?
#
loop_
_entity_poly.entity_id
_entity_poly.type
_entity_poly.pdbx_seq_one_letter_code
_entity_poly.pdbx_strand_id
1 'polypeptide(L)'
;MAAAVAVMSVSTTLMLSMPGTGSAAPAAAPGLRAFGITGDGTLMATFTTDRPTVLDWVRVVTGLVGDQKLIGIDYRVQDGLMYGVGDKGGIYTIKTPPTTTDVVVTKVSQLNVALYGTTFDIDFNPAADRLRVISDNGQNLRHNLNDHTTVEDAILTTPPATGPTRGVTAAAYTNNDLNGASATTLFDIDTRADQVVIQAPANNGTLSPTGSLTINAGPDAGLDIFSILTNGKATSNTAFASLTPYSSSTPSLYSINLLTGEATSVGQFPLNITDLAITLTGS
;
A
#
# COMPACT_ATOMS: atom_id res chain seq x y z
N MET A 1 -27.37 -72.01 40.50
CA MET A 1 -26.08 -71.32 40.72
C MET A 1 -25.77 -70.52 39.47
N ALA A 2 -25.83 -69.20 39.54
CA ALA A 2 -25.36 -68.30 38.48
C ALA A 2 -24.62 -67.15 39.18
N ALA A 3 -23.32 -67.03 38.92
CA ALA A 3 -22.46 -66.02 39.51
C ALA A 3 -22.27 -64.88 38.50
N ALA A 4 -22.63 -63.65 38.89
CA ALA A 4 -22.37 -62.45 38.13
C ALA A 4 -21.00 -61.87 38.53
N VAL A 5 -20.12 -61.68 37.53
CA VAL A 5 -18.80 -61.07 37.69
C VAL A 5 -18.96 -59.56 37.43
N ALA A 6 -18.68 -58.73 38.44
CA ALA A 6 -18.59 -57.29 38.29
C ALA A 6 -17.12 -56.90 38.03
N VAL A 7 -16.85 -56.30 36.88
CA VAL A 7 -15.53 -55.75 36.53
C VAL A 7 -15.52 -54.27 36.92
N MET A 8 -14.71 -53.91 37.91
CA MET A 8 -14.43 -52.50 38.26
C MET A 8 -13.27 -51.99 37.40
N SER A 9 -13.55 -51.00 36.55
CA SER A 9 -12.54 -50.25 35.80
C SER A 9 -12.06 -49.05 36.62
N VAL A 10 -10.77 -48.98 36.92
CA VAL A 10 -10.11 -47.84 37.60
C VAL A 10 -9.62 -46.88 36.52
N SER A 11 -10.20 -45.68 36.44
CA SER A 11 -9.74 -44.61 35.55
C SER A 11 -8.64 -43.80 36.24
N THR A 12 -7.43 -43.85 35.70
CA THR A 12 -6.30 -43.02 36.13
C THR A 12 -6.29 -41.73 35.32
N THR A 13 -6.55 -40.58 35.98
CA THR A 13 -6.54 -39.27 35.32
C THR A 13 -5.11 -38.76 35.19
N LEU A 14 -4.59 -38.68 33.96
CA LEU A 14 -3.32 -38.06 33.63
C LEU A 14 -3.56 -36.56 33.36
N MET A 15 -3.13 -35.67 34.26
CA MET A 15 -3.16 -34.23 34.01
C MET A 15 -1.93 -33.83 33.17
N LEU A 16 -2.13 -33.57 31.87
CA LEU A 16 -1.16 -32.92 31.00
C LEU A 16 -1.18 -31.40 31.25
N SER A 17 -0.09 -30.83 31.77
CA SER A 17 0.11 -29.38 31.81
C SER A 17 0.36 -28.86 30.39
N MET A 18 -0.60 -28.12 29.84
CA MET A 18 -0.44 -27.42 28.55
C MET A 18 0.55 -26.25 28.70
N PRO A 19 1.50 -26.07 27.77
CA PRO A 19 2.33 -24.88 27.71
C PRO A 19 1.44 -23.65 27.49
N GLY A 20 1.59 -22.62 28.33
CA GLY A 20 0.88 -21.36 28.16
C GLY A 20 1.27 -20.70 26.83
N THR A 21 0.29 -20.45 25.98
CA THR A 21 0.42 -19.58 24.81
C THR A 21 0.54 -18.14 25.27
N GLY A 22 1.75 -17.72 25.65
CA GLY A 22 2.05 -16.30 25.80
C GLY A 22 1.92 -15.64 24.43
N SER A 23 0.86 -14.86 24.22
CA SER A 23 0.76 -13.99 23.05
C SER A 23 1.90 -12.99 23.14
N ALA A 24 2.91 -13.12 22.28
CA ALA A 24 3.93 -12.10 22.14
C ALA A 24 3.22 -10.77 21.82
N ALA A 25 3.60 -9.69 22.51
CA ALA A 25 3.13 -8.36 22.15
C ALA A 25 3.48 -8.10 20.67
N PRO A 26 2.61 -7.44 19.90
CA PRO A 26 2.94 -7.06 18.53
C PRO A 26 4.29 -6.34 18.51
N ALA A 27 5.18 -6.72 17.59
CA ALA A 27 6.43 -5.99 17.41
C ALA A 27 6.10 -4.53 17.03
N ALA A 28 6.80 -3.57 17.63
CA ALA A 28 6.63 -2.17 17.28
C ALA A 28 6.92 -1.96 15.79
N ALA A 29 6.12 -1.12 15.13
CA ALA A 29 6.36 -0.75 13.74
C ALA A 29 7.77 -0.12 13.60
N PRO A 30 8.53 -0.44 12.53
CA PRO A 30 9.81 0.23 12.28
C PRO A 30 9.60 1.72 12.03
N GLY A 31 10.56 2.55 12.42
CA GLY A 31 10.55 4.01 12.19
C GLY A 31 11.19 4.38 10.86
N LEU A 32 10.48 4.13 9.76
CA LEU A 32 10.93 4.41 8.40
C LEU A 32 10.53 5.82 7.99
N ARG A 33 11.43 6.55 7.33
CA ARG A 33 11.11 7.86 6.74
C ARG A 33 10.07 7.70 5.63
N ALA A 34 8.93 8.37 5.79
CA ALA A 34 7.84 8.40 4.83
C ALA A 34 7.36 9.83 4.54
N PHE A 35 6.68 9.97 3.42
CA PHE A 35 6.00 11.16 2.97
C PHE A 35 4.54 10.82 2.70
N GLY A 36 3.65 11.79 2.84
CA GLY A 36 2.25 11.61 2.48
C GLY A 36 1.64 12.86 1.90
N ILE A 37 0.61 12.68 1.08
CA ILE A 37 -0.22 13.77 0.54
C ILE A 37 -1.57 13.81 1.24
N THR A 38 -2.13 15.01 1.38
CA THR A 38 -3.50 15.15 1.87
C THR A 38 -4.52 14.71 0.81
N GLY A 39 -5.74 14.34 1.20
CA GLY A 39 -6.78 13.89 0.26
C GLY A 39 -7.25 14.92 -0.78
N ASP A 40 -6.98 16.21 -0.55
CA ASP A 40 -7.15 17.25 -1.56
C ASP A 40 -5.93 17.38 -2.50
N GLY A 41 -4.85 16.64 -2.23
CA GLY A 41 -3.60 16.54 -2.99
C GLY A 41 -2.78 17.83 -3.03
N THR A 42 -3.06 18.80 -2.16
CA THR A 42 -2.43 20.13 -2.18
C THR A 42 -1.32 20.31 -1.15
N LEU A 43 -1.31 19.48 -0.10
CA LEU A 43 -0.27 19.48 0.92
C LEU A 43 0.48 18.16 0.90
N MET A 44 1.77 18.24 1.22
CA MET A 44 2.60 17.11 1.56
C MET A 44 3.09 17.25 3.00
N ALA A 45 3.36 16.12 3.63
CA ALA A 45 4.00 16.02 4.93
C ALA A 45 5.08 14.94 4.94
N THR A 46 5.98 14.99 5.91
CA THR A 46 6.86 13.86 6.23
C THR A 46 6.73 13.46 7.70
N PHE A 47 6.95 12.18 7.96
CA PHE A 47 6.87 11.57 9.27
C PHE A 47 7.73 10.29 9.29
N THR A 48 7.79 9.62 10.43
CA THR A 48 8.31 8.25 10.53
C THR A 48 7.17 7.28 10.79
N THR A 49 7.21 6.09 10.17
CA THR A 49 6.12 5.11 10.21
C THR A 49 5.80 4.58 11.62
N ASP A 50 6.71 4.71 12.59
CA ASP A 50 6.47 4.37 13.99
C ASP A 50 5.74 5.48 14.78
N ARG A 51 5.69 6.70 14.23
CA ARG A 51 5.13 7.89 14.88
C ARG A 51 4.31 8.76 13.91
N PRO A 52 3.26 8.21 13.26
CA PRO A 52 2.44 8.94 12.30
C PRO A 52 1.69 10.14 12.89
N THR A 53 1.58 10.21 14.22
CA THR A 53 0.94 11.31 14.95
C THR A 53 1.76 12.60 14.96
N VAL A 54 3.04 12.54 14.56
CA VAL A 54 3.96 13.69 14.53
C VAL A 54 4.49 13.89 13.12
N LEU A 55 4.16 15.03 12.53
CA LEU A 55 4.66 15.44 11.20
C LEU A 55 5.86 16.37 11.38
N ASP A 56 7.00 16.04 10.78
CA ASP A 56 8.22 16.86 10.90
C ASP A 56 8.07 18.17 10.11
N TRP A 57 7.31 18.13 9.02
CA TRP A 57 6.85 19.31 8.30
C TRP A 57 5.57 19.03 7.53
N VAL A 58 4.87 20.11 7.20
CA VAL A 58 3.74 20.16 6.26
C VAL A 58 3.99 21.32 5.31
N ARG A 59 3.89 21.09 4.01
CA ARG A 59 4.20 22.08 2.95
C ARG A 59 3.19 21.99 1.82
N VAL A 60 2.92 23.13 1.21
CA VAL A 60 2.10 23.21 -0.01
C VAL A 60 2.88 22.63 -1.18
N VAL A 61 2.19 21.87 -2.02
CA VAL A 61 2.68 21.38 -3.31
C VAL A 61 2.66 22.54 -4.31
N THR A 62 3.81 22.88 -4.87
CA THR A 62 3.95 23.97 -5.86
C THR A 62 4.57 23.47 -7.16
N GLY A 63 4.28 24.13 -8.29
CA GLY A 63 4.88 23.78 -9.59
C GLY A 63 4.04 22.87 -10.48
N LEU A 64 2.78 22.58 -10.11
CA LEU A 64 1.84 21.88 -10.97
C LEU A 64 1.55 22.69 -12.25
N VAL A 65 1.50 22.01 -13.41
CA VAL A 65 1.27 22.62 -14.73
C VAL A 65 0.17 21.86 -15.46
N GLY A 66 -1.02 22.45 -15.48
CA GLY A 66 -2.23 21.86 -16.07
C GLY A 66 -2.99 20.91 -15.14
N ASP A 67 -2.37 20.54 -14.02
CA ASP A 67 -2.97 19.80 -12.91
C ASP A 67 -3.21 20.77 -11.73
N GLN A 68 -4.14 20.44 -10.84
CA GLN A 68 -4.52 21.23 -9.67
C GLN A 68 -4.12 20.56 -8.35
N LYS A 69 -3.98 19.24 -8.34
CA LYS A 69 -3.58 18.45 -7.17
C LYS A 69 -2.83 17.20 -7.58
N LEU A 70 -2.08 16.62 -6.64
CA LEU A 70 -1.56 15.26 -6.76
C LEU A 70 -2.66 14.24 -6.43
N ILE A 71 -2.62 13.08 -7.07
CA ILE A 71 -3.51 11.94 -6.80
C ILE A 71 -2.78 10.72 -6.23
N GLY A 72 -1.44 10.71 -6.29
CA GLY A 72 -0.60 9.66 -5.75
C GLY A 72 0.87 10.04 -5.81
N ILE A 73 1.70 9.45 -4.95
CA ILE A 73 3.16 9.61 -4.91
C ILE A 73 3.87 8.26 -4.73
N ASP A 74 5.05 8.10 -5.33
CA ASP A 74 5.89 6.91 -5.10
C ASP A 74 7.37 7.17 -5.50
N TYR A 75 8.29 6.34 -5.03
CA TYR A 75 9.69 6.33 -5.44
C TYR A 75 9.96 5.39 -6.61
N ARG A 76 10.57 5.94 -7.67
CA ARG A 76 11.08 5.11 -8.77
C ARG A 76 12.44 4.54 -8.41
N VAL A 77 12.53 3.22 -8.25
CA VAL A 77 13.78 2.53 -7.84
C VAL A 77 14.95 2.74 -8.83
N GLN A 78 14.67 2.95 -10.11
CA GLN A 78 15.69 3.08 -11.16
C GLN A 78 16.54 4.36 -11.06
N ASP A 79 15.97 5.45 -10.53
CA ASP A 79 16.66 6.73 -10.38
C ASP A 79 16.65 7.27 -8.93
N GLY A 80 15.90 6.63 -8.04
CA GLY A 80 15.79 7.00 -6.63
C GLY A 80 15.01 8.28 -6.38
N LEU A 81 14.32 8.82 -7.39
CA LEU A 81 13.54 10.04 -7.27
C LEU A 81 12.12 9.71 -6.82
N MET A 82 11.54 10.61 -6.02
CA MET A 82 10.11 10.61 -5.76
C MET A 82 9.37 11.22 -6.95
N TYR A 83 8.29 10.58 -7.34
CA TYR A 83 7.37 11.01 -8.37
C TYR A 83 5.97 11.20 -7.78
N GLY A 84 5.15 11.95 -8.50
CA GLY A 84 3.72 12.01 -8.27
C GLY A 84 2.95 12.17 -9.57
N VAL A 85 1.68 11.79 -9.53
CA VAL A 85 0.73 11.99 -10.64
C VAL A 85 -0.28 13.06 -10.26
N GLY A 86 -0.61 13.96 -11.19
CA GLY A 86 -1.63 14.99 -11.03
C GLY A 86 -3.02 14.55 -11.48
N ASP A 87 -4.05 15.30 -11.10
CA ASP A 87 -5.46 14.99 -11.39
C ASP A 87 -5.86 15.06 -12.88
N LYS A 88 -4.98 15.59 -13.74
CA LYS A 88 -5.10 15.56 -15.21
C LYS A 88 -4.04 14.66 -15.85
N GLY A 89 -3.40 13.80 -15.05
CA GLY A 89 -2.43 12.82 -15.50
C GLY A 89 -1.04 13.39 -15.78
N GLY A 90 -0.72 14.61 -15.35
CA GLY A 90 0.66 15.07 -15.37
C GLY A 90 1.53 14.21 -14.46
N ILE A 91 2.72 13.83 -14.90
CA ILE A 91 3.67 13.07 -14.07
C ILE A 91 4.81 14.00 -13.71
N TYR A 92 5.14 14.03 -12.43
CA TYR A 92 6.06 14.99 -11.84
C TYR A 92 7.16 14.29 -11.06
N THR A 93 8.40 14.80 -11.13
CA THR A 93 9.39 14.55 -10.08
C THR A 93 9.15 15.51 -8.93
N ILE A 94 9.40 15.08 -7.69
CA ILE A 94 9.15 15.86 -6.47
C ILE A 94 10.47 16.12 -5.74
N LYS A 95 10.71 17.38 -5.37
CA LYS A 95 11.76 17.78 -4.43
C LYS A 95 11.12 18.27 -3.14
N THR A 96 11.68 17.82 -2.01
CA THR A 96 11.17 18.11 -0.67
C THR A 96 12.24 18.77 0.21
N PRO A 97 11.86 19.34 1.37
CA PRO A 97 12.82 19.66 2.41
C PRO A 97 13.64 18.44 2.84
N PRO A 98 14.94 18.63 3.18
CA PRO A 98 15.67 19.91 3.20
C PRO A 98 16.30 20.31 1.85
N THR A 99 16.17 19.51 0.79
CA THR A 99 16.74 19.79 -0.54
C THR A 99 16.22 21.09 -1.13
N THR A 100 14.95 21.40 -0.88
CA THR A 100 14.29 22.68 -1.17
C THR A 100 13.55 23.19 0.06
N THR A 101 13.28 24.50 0.16
CA THR A 101 12.54 25.06 1.32
C THR A 101 11.09 24.57 1.40
N ASP A 102 10.47 24.42 0.23
CA ASP A 102 9.10 23.96 0.03
C ASP A 102 9.07 22.70 -0.82
N VAL A 103 7.88 22.11 -0.98
CA VAL A 103 7.66 21.00 -1.91
C VAL A 103 7.47 21.55 -3.32
N VAL A 104 8.36 21.15 -4.22
CA VAL A 104 8.39 21.61 -5.61
C VAL A 104 8.27 20.41 -6.54
N VAL A 105 7.22 20.40 -7.35
CA VAL A 105 6.99 19.40 -8.38
C VAL A 105 7.41 19.95 -9.74
N THR A 106 7.99 19.11 -10.59
CA THR A 106 8.39 19.48 -11.96
C THR A 106 7.82 18.45 -12.92
N LYS A 107 7.00 18.90 -13.88
CA LYS A 107 6.36 18.00 -14.85
C LYS A 107 7.42 17.41 -15.78
N VAL A 108 7.46 16.09 -15.87
CA VAL A 108 8.43 15.33 -16.67
C VAL A 108 7.77 14.41 -17.69
N SER A 109 6.49 14.09 -17.51
CA SER A 109 5.72 13.29 -18.46
C SER A 109 4.23 13.58 -18.33
N GLN A 110 3.42 12.92 -19.15
CA GLN A 110 1.97 13.05 -19.21
C GLN A 110 1.35 11.71 -19.55
N LEU A 111 0.31 11.31 -18.82
CA LEU A 111 -0.51 10.16 -19.21
C LEU A 111 -1.22 10.45 -20.53
N ASN A 112 -1.14 9.53 -21.49
CA ASN A 112 -1.84 9.64 -22.78
C ASN A 112 -3.26 9.08 -22.74
N VAL A 113 -3.61 8.36 -21.67
CA VAL A 113 -4.95 7.86 -21.39
C VAL A 113 -5.53 8.71 -20.27
N ALA A 114 -6.77 9.17 -20.45
CA ALA A 114 -7.45 9.99 -19.44
C ALA A 114 -7.77 9.16 -18.20
N LEU A 115 -7.57 9.76 -17.03
CA LEU A 115 -7.98 9.17 -15.77
C LEU A 115 -9.51 9.15 -15.65
N TYR A 116 -10.05 8.08 -15.09
CA TYR A 116 -11.46 8.00 -14.72
C TYR A 116 -11.63 7.29 -13.36
N GLY A 117 -12.60 7.76 -12.57
CA GLY A 117 -12.72 7.39 -11.16
C GLY A 117 -12.63 8.64 -10.27
N THR A 118 -12.66 8.43 -8.97
CA THR A 118 -12.56 9.47 -7.95
C THR A 118 -11.37 9.28 -7.02
N THR A 119 -10.96 8.04 -6.77
CA THR A 119 -9.82 7.67 -5.94
C THR A 119 -8.81 6.93 -6.80
N PHE A 120 -7.53 7.24 -6.62
CA PHE A 120 -6.45 6.69 -7.42
C PHE A 120 -5.28 6.36 -6.51
N ASP A 121 -4.43 5.46 -6.97
CA ASP A 121 -3.11 5.24 -6.38
C ASP A 121 -2.08 4.91 -7.47
N ILE A 122 -0.81 5.10 -7.16
CA ILE A 122 0.31 4.90 -8.08
C ILE A 122 1.45 4.12 -7.42
N ASP A 123 2.16 3.32 -8.20
CA ASP A 123 3.37 2.64 -7.70
C ASP A 123 4.28 2.24 -8.87
N PHE A 124 5.60 2.31 -8.69
CA PHE A 124 6.59 1.88 -9.66
C PHE A 124 6.92 0.40 -9.47
N ASN A 125 6.66 -0.39 -10.50
CA ASN A 125 7.20 -1.75 -10.55
C ASN A 125 8.72 -1.69 -10.76
N PRO A 126 9.55 -2.13 -9.78
CA PRO A 126 11.00 -2.01 -9.89
C PRO A 126 11.62 -2.98 -10.90
N ALA A 127 10.96 -4.12 -11.18
CA ALA A 127 11.43 -5.07 -12.18
C ALA A 127 11.06 -4.63 -13.61
N ALA A 128 9.88 -4.03 -13.80
CA ALA A 128 9.42 -3.61 -15.12
C ALA A 128 9.85 -2.18 -15.49
N ASP A 129 10.26 -1.35 -14.52
CA ASP A 129 10.46 0.09 -14.66
C ASP A 129 9.21 0.76 -15.27
N ARG A 130 8.06 0.52 -14.65
CA ARG A 130 6.77 1.07 -15.11
C ARG A 130 5.98 1.61 -13.95
N LEU A 131 5.41 2.79 -14.16
CA LEU A 131 4.44 3.41 -13.26
C LEU A 131 3.08 2.74 -13.46
N ARG A 132 2.54 2.11 -12.43
CA ARG A 132 1.15 1.66 -12.36
C ARG A 132 0.30 2.84 -11.88
N VAL A 133 -0.89 3.00 -12.44
CA VAL A 133 -1.93 3.89 -11.90
C VAL A 133 -3.23 3.12 -11.90
N ILE A 134 -3.86 2.99 -10.74
CA ILE A 134 -5.18 2.35 -10.60
C ILE A 134 -6.23 3.34 -10.13
N SER A 135 -7.51 2.94 -10.19
CA SER A 135 -8.61 3.75 -9.66
C SER A 135 -9.69 2.89 -9.01
N ASP A 136 -10.52 3.52 -8.17
CA ASP A 136 -11.75 2.94 -7.63
C ASP A 136 -12.73 2.46 -8.72
N ASN A 137 -12.63 3.00 -9.93
CA ASN A 137 -13.40 2.57 -11.08
C ASN A 137 -12.68 1.47 -11.89
N GLY A 138 -11.75 0.73 -11.30
CA GLY A 138 -11.10 -0.43 -11.89
C GLY A 138 -10.15 -0.11 -13.06
N GLN A 139 -9.88 1.17 -13.33
CA GLN A 139 -8.84 1.58 -14.28
C GLN A 139 -7.50 0.96 -13.87
N ASN A 140 -6.73 0.54 -14.87
CA ASN A 140 -5.47 -0.15 -14.68
C ASN A 140 -4.47 0.32 -15.74
N LEU A 141 -3.81 1.44 -15.49
CA LEU A 141 -2.86 2.04 -16.42
C LEU A 141 -1.44 1.61 -16.10
N ARG A 142 -0.63 1.51 -17.14
CA ARG A 142 0.81 1.34 -17.03
C ARG A 142 1.51 2.33 -17.93
N HIS A 143 2.34 3.18 -17.35
CA HIS A 143 3.08 4.22 -18.06
C HIS A 143 4.58 3.95 -18.06
N ASN A 144 5.23 4.22 -19.19
CA ASN A 144 6.66 4.08 -19.37
C ASN A 144 7.32 5.46 -19.45
N LEU A 145 8.12 5.79 -18.43
CA LEU A 145 8.84 7.06 -18.36
C LEU A 145 9.90 7.21 -19.47
N ASN A 146 10.41 6.11 -20.02
CA ASN A 146 11.51 6.15 -21.00
C ASN A 146 11.05 6.53 -22.41
N ASP A 147 9.81 6.23 -22.78
CA ASP A 147 9.23 6.57 -24.09
C ASP A 147 7.97 7.44 -23.98
N HIS A 148 7.58 7.81 -22.76
CA HIS A 148 6.42 8.65 -22.44
C HIS A 148 5.08 8.10 -22.95
N THR A 149 4.94 6.76 -22.98
CA THR A 149 3.70 6.10 -23.41
C THR A 149 2.88 5.55 -22.24
N THR A 150 1.55 5.71 -22.30
CA THR A 150 0.59 5.05 -21.40
C THR A 150 -0.17 3.95 -22.13
N VAL A 151 -0.23 2.77 -21.52
CA VAL A 151 -1.11 1.68 -21.92
C VAL A 151 -2.21 1.54 -20.87
N GLU A 152 -3.44 1.39 -21.33
CA GLU A 152 -4.53 0.90 -20.50
C GLU A 152 -4.54 -0.63 -20.60
N ASP A 153 -4.13 -1.28 -19.51
CA ASP A 153 -4.16 -2.73 -19.38
C ASP A 153 -5.62 -3.20 -19.15
N ALA A 154 -5.85 -4.51 -19.01
CA ALA A 154 -7.19 -5.02 -18.75
C ALA A 154 -7.79 -4.43 -17.45
N ILE A 155 -9.07 -4.06 -17.51
CA ILE A 155 -9.82 -3.53 -16.37
C ILE A 155 -9.78 -4.52 -15.20
N LEU A 156 -9.70 -4.00 -13.97
CA LEU A 156 -9.62 -4.85 -12.79
C LEU A 156 -10.86 -5.74 -12.65
N THR A 157 -10.65 -7.02 -12.34
CA THR A 157 -11.68 -8.04 -12.14
C THR A 157 -11.29 -9.00 -11.03
N THR A 158 -12.27 -9.53 -10.30
CA THR A 158 -12.07 -10.54 -9.25
C THR A 158 -12.83 -11.81 -9.61
N PRO A 159 -12.31 -12.66 -10.53
CA PRO A 159 -12.95 -13.91 -10.89
C PRO A 159 -13.26 -14.79 -9.67
N PRO A 160 -14.39 -15.52 -9.68
CA PRO A 160 -15.31 -15.72 -10.78
C PRO A 160 -16.39 -14.62 -10.91
N ALA A 161 -16.31 -13.53 -10.14
CA ALA A 161 -17.28 -12.44 -10.25
C ALA A 161 -17.29 -11.85 -11.67
N THR A 162 -18.47 -11.54 -12.17
CA THR A 162 -18.64 -11.01 -13.52
C THR A 162 -18.57 -9.49 -13.51
N GLY A 163 -17.79 -8.92 -14.44
CA GLY A 163 -17.66 -7.48 -14.61
C GLY A 163 -16.52 -6.85 -13.81
N PRO A 164 -16.34 -5.53 -13.91
CA PRO A 164 -15.21 -4.84 -13.28
C PRO A 164 -15.32 -4.84 -11.75
N THR A 165 -14.18 -5.04 -11.09
CA THR A 165 -14.04 -4.77 -9.66
C THR A 165 -13.98 -3.25 -9.45
N ARG A 166 -14.70 -2.78 -8.43
CA ARG A 166 -14.78 -1.38 -8.03
C ARG A 166 -14.33 -1.25 -6.58
N GLY A 167 -13.72 -0.13 -6.23
CA GLY A 167 -13.21 0.12 -4.89
C GLY A 167 -11.80 -0.43 -4.64
N VAL A 168 -11.03 -0.72 -5.69
CA VAL A 168 -9.59 -0.97 -5.54
C VAL A 168 -8.89 0.38 -5.57
N THR A 169 -8.34 0.80 -4.45
CA THR A 169 -7.98 2.21 -4.24
C THR A 169 -6.56 2.43 -3.78
N ALA A 170 -5.82 1.37 -3.47
CA ALA A 170 -4.39 1.45 -3.16
C ALA A 170 -3.64 0.27 -3.76
N ALA A 171 -2.38 0.43 -4.16
CA ALA A 171 -1.57 -0.61 -4.78
C ALA A 171 -0.08 -0.39 -4.54
N ALA A 172 0.67 -1.46 -4.27
CA ALA A 172 2.12 -1.39 -4.12
C ALA A 172 2.83 -2.67 -4.57
N TYR A 173 4.01 -2.52 -5.20
CA TYR A 173 4.88 -3.65 -5.56
C TYR A 173 5.82 -4.03 -4.41
N THR A 174 6.00 -5.34 -4.21
CA THR A 174 7.07 -5.87 -3.35
C THR A 174 8.45 -5.78 -4.01
N ASN A 175 9.50 -5.92 -3.21
CA ASN A 175 10.89 -6.08 -3.65
C ASN A 175 11.40 -4.90 -4.48
N ASN A 176 11.34 -3.71 -3.87
CA ASN A 176 11.90 -2.44 -4.33
C ASN A 176 13.45 -2.47 -4.34
N ASP A 177 14.00 -3.27 -5.26
CA ASP A 177 15.42 -3.44 -5.56
C ASP A 177 15.69 -3.45 -7.08
N LEU A 178 16.96 -3.48 -7.49
CA LEU A 178 17.36 -3.61 -8.90
C LEU A 178 18.03 -4.97 -9.19
N ASN A 179 17.82 -5.96 -8.33
CA ASN A 179 18.40 -7.27 -8.50
C ASN A 179 17.61 -8.05 -9.56
N GLY A 180 18.22 -8.35 -10.71
CA GLY A 180 17.56 -9.09 -11.79
C GLY A 180 17.08 -10.50 -11.45
N ALA A 181 17.42 -11.03 -10.27
CA ALA A 181 16.90 -12.29 -9.76
C ALA A 181 15.70 -12.11 -8.79
N SER A 182 15.32 -10.88 -8.46
CA SER A 182 14.12 -10.57 -7.69
C SER A 182 12.91 -10.46 -8.63
N ALA A 183 11.79 -11.09 -8.24
CA ALA A 183 10.50 -10.89 -8.88
C ALA A 183 9.65 -9.95 -8.02
N THR A 184 8.69 -9.26 -8.62
CA THR A 184 7.78 -8.36 -7.90
C THR A 184 6.37 -8.94 -7.88
N THR A 185 5.64 -8.69 -6.80
CA THR A 185 4.22 -9.00 -6.67
C THR A 185 3.48 -7.69 -6.40
N LEU A 186 2.41 -7.43 -7.16
CA LEU A 186 1.51 -6.31 -6.90
C LEU A 186 0.45 -6.74 -5.88
N PHE A 187 0.35 -5.98 -4.79
CA PHE A 187 -0.75 -6.09 -3.83
C PHE A 187 -1.60 -4.83 -3.93
N ASP A 188 -2.92 -5.01 -3.81
CA ASP A 188 -3.86 -3.89 -3.75
C ASP A 188 -4.74 -3.97 -2.51
N ILE A 189 -5.38 -2.84 -2.21
CA ILE A 189 -6.45 -2.74 -1.22
C ILE A 189 -7.77 -2.54 -1.95
N ASP A 190 -8.67 -3.51 -1.80
CA ASP A 190 -10.08 -3.39 -2.17
C ASP A 190 -10.85 -2.87 -0.95
N THR A 191 -11.00 -1.55 -0.87
CA THR A 191 -11.71 -0.86 0.22
C THR A 191 -13.21 -1.11 0.20
N ARG A 192 -13.77 -1.56 -0.93
CA ARG A 192 -15.21 -1.90 -1.00
C ARG A 192 -15.49 -3.27 -0.40
N ALA A 193 -14.56 -4.20 -0.50
CA ALA A 193 -14.67 -5.55 0.07
C ALA A 193 -13.85 -5.73 1.36
N ASP A 194 -13.22 -4.68 1.87
CA ASP A 194 -12.38 -4.68 3.08
C ASP A 194 -11.32 -5.79 3.08
N GLN A 195 -10.55 -5.87 2.00
CA GLN A 195 -9.57 -6.95 1.79
C GLN A 195 -8.29 -6.48 1.10
N VAL A 196 -7.20 -7.20 1.37
CA VAL A 196 -6.00 -7.17 0.54
C VAL A 196 -6.16 -8.19 -0.58
N VAL A 197 -5.73 -7.82 -1.78
CA VAL A 197 -5.75 -8.67 -2.98
C VAL A 197 -4.37 -8.68 -3.64
N ILE A 198 -4.07 -9.74 -4.38
CA ILE A 198 -2.92 -9.81 -5.30
C ILE A 198 -3.43 -9.56 -6.71
N GLN A 199 -2.76 -8.68 -7.47
CA GLN A 199 -3.00 -8.50 -8.90
C GLN A 199 -1.98 -9.27 -9.73
N ALA A 200 -2.34 -10.47 -10.17
CA ALA A 200 -1.43 -11.36 -10.89
C ALA A 200 -2.12 -12.15 -12.01
N PRO A 201 -1.66 -12.03 -13.29
CA PRO A 201 -0.72 -11.03 -13.79
C PRO A 201 -1.27 -9.59 -13.71
N ALA A 202 -0.42 -8.62 -13.38
CA ALA A 202 -0.84 -7.22 -13.24
C ALA A 202 -1.56 -6.68 -14.49
N ASN A 203 -1.01 -6.94 -15.68
CA ASN A 203 -1.58 -6.44 -16.93
C ASN A 203 -2.90 -7.14 -17.33
N ASN A 204 -3.21 -8.30 -16.72
CA ASN A 204 -4.49 -8.99 -16.92
C ASN A 204 -5.58 -8.46 -15.97
N GLY A 205 -5.24 -7.55 -15.04
CA GLY A 205 -6.18 -6.96 -14.09
C GLY A 205 -6.88 -7.99 -13.18
N THR A 206 -6.34 -9.19 -13.04
CA THR A 206 -6.97 -10.27 -12.27
C THR A 206 -6.57 -10.17 -10.80
N LEU A 207 -7.56 -10.05 -9.93
CA LEU A 207 -7.41 -9.89 -8.49
C LEU A 207 -7.73 -11.19 -7.77
N SER A 208 -6.89 -11.55 -6.80
CA SER A 208 -7.07 -12.72 -5.92
C SER A 208 -6.95 -12.29 -4.47
N PRO A 209 -8.03 -12.40 -3.66
CA PRO A 209 -7.99 -12.06 -2.24
C PRO A 209 -6.94 -12.84 -1.45
N THR A 210 -6.22 -12.15 -0.57
CA THR A 210 -5.32 -12.78 0.41
C THR A 210 -5.97 -12.84 1.80
N GLY A 211 -6.74 -11.82 2.16
CA GLY A 211 -7.58 -11.83 3.35
C GLY A 211 -8.17 -10.47 3.71
N SER A 212 -8.94 -10.43 4.80
CA SER A 212 -9.67 -9.23 5.21
C SER A 212 -8.79 -8.23 5.96
N LEU A 213 -9.04 -6.92 5.75
CA LEU A 213 -8.45 -5.80 6.50
C LEU A 213 -8.77 -5.83 8.00
N THR A 214 -9.76 -6.60 8.44
CA THR A 214 -10.28 -6.63 9.82
C THR A 214 -10.90 -5.32 10.32
N ILE A 215 -10.94 -4.30 9.47
CA ILE A 215 -11.63 -3.02 9.67
C ILE A 215 -12.51 -2.74 8.45
N ASN A 216 -13.53 -1.89 8.62
CA ASN A 216 -14.28 -1.32 7.52
C ASN A 216 -13.60 -0.02 7.07
N ALA A 217 -12.94 -0.07 5.92
CA ALA A 217 -12.19 1.05 5.36
C ALA A 217 -13.11 2.00 4.58
N GLY A 218 -12.80 3.29 4.64
CA GLY A 218 -13.36 4.30 3.77
C GLY A 218 -12.87 4.14 2.34
N PRO A 219 -13.45 4.89 1.40
CA PRO A 219 -13.21 4.74 -0.04
C PRO A 219 -11.86 5.29 -0.51
N ASP A 220 -11.03 5.80 0.39
CA ASP A 220 -9.72 6.39 0.07
C ASP A 220 -8.65 5.73 0.94
N ALA A 221 -7.60 5.26 0.28
CA ALA A 221 -6.51 4.52 0.86
C ALA A 221 -5.23 4.75 0.04
N GLY A 222 -4.10 4.63 0.70
CA GLY A 222 -2.79 4.52 0.05
C GLY A 222 -2.03 3.36 0.66
N LEU A 223 -1.16 2.74 -0.12
CA LEU A 223 -0.40 1.56 0.28
C LEU A 223 1.03 1.74 -0.24
N ASP A 224 2.01 1.44 0.61
CA ASP A 224 3.39 1.30 0.18
C ASP A 224 4.08 0.13 0.89
N ILE A 225 5.03 -0.50 0.20
CA ILE A 225 5.79 -1.66 0.65
C ILE A 225 7.29 -1.31 0.68
N PHE A 226 7.80 -1.18 1.90
CA PHE A 226 9.23 -1.05 2.13
C PHE A 226 9.94 -2.40 2.00
N SER A 227 11.06 -2.43 1.28
CA SER A 227 11.90 -3.61 1.10
C SER A 227 13.19 -3.51 1.91
N ILE A 228 13.43 -4.50 2.78
CA ILE A 228 14.71 -4.64 3.47
C ILE A 228 15.67 -5.34 2.53
N LEU A 229 16.81 -4.69 2.25
CA LEU A 229 17.80 -5.19 1.30
C LEU A 229 19.03 -5.76 2.03
N THR A 230 19.53 -6.90 1.54
CA THR A 230 20.86 -7.44 1.90
C THR A 230 21.67 -7.59 0.62
N ASN A 231 22.83 -6.92 0.53
CA ASN A 231 23.67 -6.91 -0.67
C ASN A 231 22.90 -6.53 -1.96
N GLY A 232 22.01 -5.53 -1.85
CA GLY A 232 21.22 -5.03 -2.98
C GLY A 232 20.09 -5.95 -3.45
N LYS A 233 19.73 -6.97 -2.66
CA LYS A 233 18.60 -7.86 -2.92
C LYS A 233 17.60 -7.80 -1.76
N ALA A 234 16.31 -7.69 -2.07
CA ALA A 234 15.23 -7.75 -1.09
C ALA A 234 15.22 -9.11 -0.38
N THR A 235 15.18 -9.07 0.94
CA THR A 235 15.10 -10.26 1.81
C THR A 235 13.80 -10.32 2.59
N SER A 236 13.14 -9.19 2.81
CA SER A 236 11.81 -9.11 3.40
C SER A 236 11.12 -7.81 3.03
N ASN A 237 9.79 -7.80 3.14
CA ASN A 237 8.94 -6.65 2.86
C ASN A 237 8.17 -6.25 4.12
N THR A 238 7.86 -4.97 4.27
CA THR A 238 6.98 -4.43 5.32
C THR A 238 6.01 -3.45 4.67
N ALA A 239 4.71 -3.73 4.79
CA ALA A 239 3.67 -2.93 4.15
C ALA A 239 3.01 -1.98 5.15
N PHE A 240 2.73 -0.77 4.70
CA PHE A 240 1.96 0.21 5.43
C PHE A 240 0.85 0.78 4.55
N ALA A 241 -0.31 1.01 5.14
CA ALA A 241 -1.42 1.65 4.47
C ALA A 241 -1.95 2.84 5.27
N SER A 242 -2.30 3.92 4.57
CA SER A 242 -3.21 4.92 5.12
C SER A 242 -4.63 4.44 4.90
N LEU A 243 -5.38 4.22 5.97
CA LEU A 243 -6.78 3.81 5.90
C LEU A 243 -7.61 4.71 6.80
N THR A 244 -8.81 5.07 6.33
CA THR A 244 -9.79 5.78 7.15
C THR A 244 -10.86 4.82 7.60
N PRO A 245 -10.92 4.37 8.87
CA PRO A 245 -12.05 3.58 9.34
C PRO A 245 -13.37 4.31 9.07
N TYR A 246 -14.43 3.61 8.67
CA TYR A 246 -15.72 4.23 8.33
C TYR A 246 -16.31 5.14 9.43
N SER A 247 -15.97 4.89 10.69
CA SER A 247 -16.37 5.69 11.85
C SER A 247 -15.46 6.89 12.14
N SER A 248 -14.45 7.16 11.30
CA SER A 248 -13.44 8.21 11.47
C SER A 248 -13.53 9.23 10.34
N SER A 249 -13.19 10.48 10.64
CA SER A 249 -13.01 11.54 9.64
C SER A 249 -11.56 11.74 9.23
N THR A 250 -10.63 11.08 9.92
CA THR A 250 -9.18 11.25 9.72
C THR A 250 -8.52 9.87 9.55
N PRO A 251 -7.65 9.70 8.54
CA PRO A 251 -6.95 8.46 8.29
C PRO A 251 -5.98 8.10 9.44
N SER A 252 -5.70 6.81 9.57
CA SER A 252 -4.64 6.29 10.43
C SER A 252 -3.66 5.49 9.58
N LEU A 253 -2.41 5.44 10.01
CA LEU A 253 -1.42 4.52 9.47
C LEU A 253 -1.63 3.13 10.08
N TYR A 254 -1.64 2.12 9.22
CA TYR A 254 -1.70 0.71 9.58
C TYR A 254 -0.48 -0.02 9.04
N SER A 255 0.07 -0.96 9.81
CA SER A 255 0.90 -2.01 9.23
C SER A 255 0.00 -3.11 8.68
N ILE A 256 0.26 -3.55 7.45
CA ILE A 256 -0.59 -4.52 6.75
C ILE A 256 0.14 -5.86 6.63
N ASN A 257 -0.53 -6.94 7.06
CA ASN A 257 -0.10 -8.28 6.68
C ASN A 257 -0.63 -8.60 5.28
N LEU A 258 0.24 -8.52 4.28
CA LEU A 258 -0.12 -8.71 2.86
C LEU A 258 -0.75 -10.08 2.55
N LEU A 259 -0.45 -11.12 3.34
CA LEU A 259 -0.90 -12.49 3.07
C LEU A 259 -2.16 -12.88 3.85
N THR A 260 -2.45 -12.23 4.98
CA THR A 260 -3.67 -12.48 5.77
C THR A 260 -4.68 -11.35 5.67
N GLY A 261 -4.29 -10.20 5.12
CA GLY A 261 -5.05 -8.96 5.05
C GLY A 261 -5.03 -8.14 6.35
N GLU A 262 -4.59 -8.69 7.47
CA GLU A 262 -4.75 -8.08 8.79
C GLU A 262 -4.12 -6.67 8.88
N ALA A 263 -4.94 -5.66 9.18
CA ALA A 263 -4.50 -4.29 9.39
C ALA A 263 -4.31 -4.02 10.89
N THR A 264 -3.08 -3.73 11.32
CA THR A 264 -2.76 -3.35 12.70
C THR A 264 -2.51 -1.85 12.79
N SER A 265 -3.34 -1.15 13.58
CA SER A 265 -3.24 0.31 13.74
C SER A 265 -1.90 0.71 14.38
N VAL A 266 -1.18 1.62 13.73
CA VAL A 266 0.04 2.23 14.28
C VAL A 266 -0.29 3.57 14.95
N GLY A 267 -1.09 4.41 14.30
CA GLY A 267 -1.56 5.66 14.89
C GLY A 267 -2.34 6.54 13.91
N GLN A 268 -3.20 7.40 14.45
CA GLN A 268 -3.99 8.34 13.66
C GLN A 268 -3.15 9.54 13.21
N PHE A 269 -3.26 9.92 11.95
CA PHE A 269 -2.59 11.13 11.46
C PHE A 269 -3.24 12.40 12.04
N PRO A 270 -2.48 13.48 12.23
CA PRO A 270 -3.05 14.78 12.61
C PRO A 270 -3.67 15.53 11.42
N LEU A 271 -3.54 15.00 10.20
CA LEU A 271 -4.09 15.54 8.94
C LEU A 271 -4.75 14.43 8.13
N ASN A 272 -5.54 14.81 7.12
CA ASN A 272 -6.17 13.89 6.17
C ASN A 272 -5.16 13.33 5.15
N ILE A 273 -4.14 12.60 5.60
CA ILE A 273 -3.13 11.97 4.74
C ILE A 273 -3.73 10.70 4.11
N THR A 274 -4.04 10.73 2.82
CA THR A 274 -4.76 9.63 2.15
C THR A 274 -3.84 8.72 1.36
N ASP A 275 -2.66 9.21 0.98
CA ASP A 275 -1.63 8.45 0.27
C ASP A 275 -0.23 8.69 0.88
N LEU A 276 0.68 7.74 0.72
CA LEU A 276 2.02 7.73 1.30
C LEU A 276 3.07 7.03 0.43
N ALA A 277 4.31 7.49 0.54
CA ALA A 277 5.48 6.83 -0.01
C ALA A 277 6.63 6.82 1.03
N ILE A 278 7.24 5.67 1.22
CA ILE A 278 8.36 5.37 2.10
C ILE A 278 9.63 5.50 1.28
N THR A 279 10.65 6.13 1.86
CA THR A 279 11.97 6.20 1.23
C THR A 279 12.53 4.81 0.96
N LEU A 280 13.21 4.63 -0.17
CA LEU A 280 13.85 3.37 -0.53
C LEU A 280 14.88 2.88 0.51
N THR A 281 15.43 3.79 1.32
CA THR A 281 16.40 3.48 2.39
C THR A 281 15.78 3.41 3.79
N GLY A 282 14.54 3.87 3.95
CA GLY A 282 13.87 4.00 5.24
C GLY A 282 14.39 5.15 6.11
N SER A 283 15.20 6.07 5.59
CA SER A 283 15.89 7.13 6.35
C SER A 283 15.73 8.53 5.75
#